data_AF-A0A2P8IH04-F1
#
_entry.id   AF-A0A2P8IH04-F1
#
_cell.length_a   1.000
_cell.length_b   1.000
_cell.length_c   1.000
_cell.angle_alpha   90.00
_cell.angle_beta   90.00
_cell.angle_gamma   90.00
#
_symmetry.space_group_name_H-M   'P 1'
#
loop_
_entity.id
_entity.type
_entity.pdbx_description
1 polymer ?
#
loop_
_entity_poly.entity_id
_entity_poly.type
_entity_poly.pdbx_seq_one_letter_code
_entity_poly.pdbx_strand_id
1 'polypeptide(L)'
;MESRRSERVREPVEVKYPCRPLPRPMWAWAVACAVSGVPSTVHALWTGGDVLRSTRAAATLLGGTGVIRGAVAHLGVSACWVVVLAAVDRRWRLDARRGAVAGAVIAVVDLEVVGRRFPAVRALHRGAQWADHLAFGALVGAVLRSTVDGRGGVRPPPVGHRPRRVLAFPRCRAWR
;
A
#
# COMPACT_ATOMS: atom_id res chain seq x y z
N MET A 1 -29.17 28.83 -54.85
CA MET A 1 -27.89 29.30 -54.29
C MET A 1 -28.07 29.33 -52.77
N GLU A 2 -27.90 28.19 -52.12
CA GLU A 2 -28.28 27.98 -50.71
C GLU A 2 -27.04 28.00 -49.82
N SER A 3 -26.94 29.04 -49.00
CA SER A 3 -25.88 29.27 -48.03
C SER A 3 -25.99 28.29 -46.85
N ARG A 4 -25.35 27.12 -46.96
CA ARG A 4 -25.10 26.22 -45.80
C ARG A 4 -23.96 26.78 -44.95
N ARG A 5 -24.33 27.68 -44.04
CA ARG A 5 -23.47 28.27 -43.02
C ARG A 5 -23.28 27.26 -41.87
N SER A 6 -22.12 26.62 -41.86
CA SER A 6 -21.35 26.20 -40.69
C SER A 6 -22.09 26.05 -39.34
N GLU A 7 -22.73 24.91 -39.11
CA GLU A 7 -22.87 24.35 -37.76
C GLU A 7 -21.88 23.20 -37.62
N ARG A 8 -20.61 23.56 -37.44
CA ARG A 8 -19.62 22.63 -36.92
C ARG A 8 -19.91 22.53 -35.42
N VAL A 9 -20.83 21.64 -35.06
CA VAL A 9 -21.09 21.20 -33.69
C VAL A 9 -19.72 20.90 -33.06
N ARG A 10 -19.27 21.78 -32.17
CA ARG A 10 -18.07 21.52 -31.37
C ARG A 10 -18.47 20.46 -30.37
N GLU A 11 -18.24 19.19 -30.73
CA GLU A 11 -18.20 18.08 -29.79
C GLU A 11 -17.40 18.53 -28.56
N PRO A 12 -17.96 18.44 -27.34
CA PRO A 12 -17.20 18.76 -26.14
C PRO A 12 -16.03 17.78 -26.08
N VAL A 13 -14.82 18.31 -26.22
CA VAL A 13 -13.60 17.53 -25.99
C VAL A 13 -13.65 17.12 -24.51
N GLU A 14 -14.04 15.88 -24.26
CA GLU A 14 -13.95 15.26 -22.94
C GLU A 14 -12.46 15.19 -22.59
N VAL A 15 -11.96 16.24 -21.93
CA VAL A 15 -10.63 16.24 -21.33
C VAL A 15 -10.72 15.31 -20.12
N LYS A 16 -10.63 14.02 -20.39
CA LYS A 16 -10.48 12.98 -19.39
C LYS A 16 -9.12 13.22 -18.73
N TYR A 17 -9.09 14.04 -17.68
CA TYR A 17 -7.91 14.16 -16.83
C TYR A 17 -7.59 12.74 -16.36
N PRO A 18 -6.51 12.10 -16.84
CA PRO A 18 -6.13 10.86 -16.24
C PRO A 18 -5.60 11.26 -14.87
N CYS A 19 -6.44 11.16 -13.84
CA CYS A 19 -5.97 11.07 -12.47
C CYS A 19 -5.02 9.88 -12.47
N ARG A 20 -3.74 10.14 -12.69
CA ARG A 20 -2.73 9.11 -12.60
C ARG A 20 -2.80 8.64 -11.16
N PRO A 21 -3.22 7.40 -10.89
CA PRO A 21 -3.20 6.90 -9.53
C PRO A 21 -1.77 7.06 -9.00
N LEU A 22 -1.66 7.45 -7.72
CA LEU A 22 -0.38 7.64 -7.05
C LEU A 22 0.55 6.43 -7.31
N PRO A 23 1.88 6.64 -7.39
CA PRO A 23 2.83 5.54 -7.50
C PRO A 23 2.56 4.49 -6.41
N ARG A 24 2.59 3.19 -6.76
CA ARG A 24 2.22 2.09 -5.83
C ARG A 24 2.88 2.19 -4.45
N PRO A 25 4.19 2.52 -4.33
CA PRO A 25 4.82 2.68 -3.03
C PRO A 25 4.24 3.85 -2.22
N MET A 26 3.84 4.94 -2.87
CA MET A 26 3.23 6.09 -2.20
C MET A 26 1.84 5.75 -1.63
N TRP A 27 1.03 4.98 -2.38
CA TRP A 27 -0.25 4.50 -1.86
C TRP A 27 -0.08 3.49 -0.72
N ALA A 28 0.85 2.54 -0.86
CA ALA A 28 1.18 1.59 0.20
C ALA A 28 1.65 2.31 1.48
N TRP A 29 2.49 3.34 1.34
CA TRP A 29 2.93 4.18 2.44
C TRP A 29 1.77 4.91 3.12
N ALA A 30 0.89 5.55 2.35
CA ALA A 30 -0.24 6.28 2.91
C ALA A 30 -1.19 5.36 3.71
N VAL A 31 -1.56 4.21 3.14
CA VAL A 31 -2.44 3.22 3.80
C VAL A 31 -1.77 2.65 5.05
N ALA A 32 -0.50 2.25 4.95
CA ALA A 32 0.21 1.67 6.08
C ALA A 32 0.35 2.67 7.22
N CYS A 33 0.82 3.90 6.96
CA CYS A 33 0.95 4.94 7.99
C CYS A 33 -0.37 5.28 8.69
N ALA A 34 -1.51 5.21 7.99
CA ALA A 34 -2.81 5.52 8.57
C ALA A 34 -3.34 4.41 9.49
N VAL A 35 -3.03 3.14 9.20
CA VAL A 35 -3.71 1.99 9.83
C VAL A 35 -2.79 1.15 10.69
N SER A 36 -1.48 1.15 10.44
CA SER A 36 -0.57 0.25 11.15
C SER A 36 -0.34 0.63 12.61
N GLY A 37 -0.68 1.84 13.05
CA GLY A 37 -0.61 2.28 14.46
C GLY A 37 -1.85 1.91 15.29
N VAL A 38 -2.83 1.22 14.72
CA VAL A 38 -4.04 0.79 15.43
C VAL A 38 -3.72 -0.12 16.63
N PRO A 39 -2.87 -1.16 16.52
CA PRO A 39 -2.58 -2.04 17.66
C PRO A 39 -2.04 -1.28 18.88
N SER A 40 -1.08 -0.37 18.71
CA SER A 40 -0.58 0.45 19.82
C SER A 40 -1.57 1.47 20.33
N THR A 41 -2.42 2.04 19.47
CA THR A 41 -3.50 2.94 19.90
C THR A 41 -4.52 2.19 20.76
N VAL A 42 -4.96 1.01 20.32
CA VAL A 42 -5.88 0.14 21.07
C VAL A 42 -5.27 -0.27 22.40
N HIS A 43 -3.99 -0.67 22.40
CA HIS A 43 -3.30 -1.02 23.64
C HIS A 43 -3.25 0.16 24.62
N ALA A 44 -2.90 1.36 24.15
CA ALA A 44 -2.88 2.55 25.00
C ALA A 44 -4.26 2.87 25.58
N LEU A 45 -5.31 2.82 24.77
CA LEU A 45 -6.69 3.04 25.23
C LEU A 45 -7.12 1.99 26.27
N TRP A 46 -6.81 0.72 26.01
CA TRP A 46 -7.12 -0.38 26.93
C TRP A 46 -6.44 -0.21 28.29
N THR A 47 -5.18 0.22 28.31
CA THR A 47 -4.41 0.37 29.55
C THR A 47 -4.57 1.75 30.19
N GLY A 48 -5.43 2.64 29.67
CA GLY A 48 -5.55 4.03 30.12
C GLY A 48 -4.26 4.85 29.91
N GLY A 49 -3.43 4.45 28.96
CA GLY A 49 -2.17 5.08 28.61
C GLY A 49 -2.30 6.18 27.57
N ASP A 50 -1.15 6.77 27.25
CA ASP A 50 -1.07 7.91 26.34
C ASP A 50 -0.90 7.46 24.88
N VAL A 51 -1.93 7.73 24.06
CA VAL A 51 -2.00 7.33 22.63
C VAL A 51 -0.89 7.95 21.77
N LEU A 52 -0.37 9.12 22.15
CA LEU A 52 0.68 9.82 21.40
C LEU A 52 2.09 9.49 21.91
N ARG A 53 2.22 8.57 22.87
CA ARG A 53 3.51 8.20 23.49
C ARG A 53 4.50 7.67 22.46
N SER A 54 4.05 6.78 21.58
CA SER A 54 4.87 6.21 20.50
C SER A 54 5.38 7.31 19.57
N THR A 55 4.49 8.23 19.19
CA THR A 55 4.84 9.38 18.33
C THR A 55 5.84 10.30 19.02
N ARG A 56 5.64 10.68 20.29
CA ARG A 56 6.61 11.50 21.03
C ARG A 56 7.95 10.79 21.22
N ALA A 57 7.96 9.48 21.45
CA ALA A 57 9.20 8.71 21.54
C ALA A 57 10.00 8.77 20.23
N ALA A 58 9.33 8.76 19.07
CA ALA A 58 9.97 8.88 17.77
C ALA A 58 10.70 10.23 17.57
N ALA A 59 10.32 11.30 18.29
CA ALA A 59 10.99 12.60 18.18
C ALA A 59 12.47 12.54 18.60
N THR A 60 12.82 11.57 19.46
CA THR A 60 14.20 11.36 19.93
C THR A 60 15.14 10.92 18.82
N LEU A 61 14.64 10.31 17.74
CA LEU A 61 15.43 9.97 16.55
C LEU A 61 15.99 11.22 15.87
N LEU A 62 15.27 12.33 15.98
CA LEU A 62 15.72 13.62 15.48
C LEU A 62 16.38 14.47 16.58
N GLY A 63 16.70 13.91 17.75
CA GLY A 63 17.33 14.65 18.84
C GLY A 63 16.42 15.71 19.49
N GLY A 64 15.10 15.52 19.48
CA GLY A 64 14.17 16.46 20.11
C GLY A 64 12.98 15.77 20.79
N THR A 65 11.98 16.58 21.14
CA THR A 65 10.74 16.14 21.79
C THR A 65 9.52 16.63 21.01
N GLY A 66 8.33 16.15 21.38
CA GLY A 66 7.05 16.63 20.84
C GLY A 66 6.47 15.80 19.69
N VAL A 67 5.18 15.99 19.44
CA VAL A 67 4.39 15.15 18.53
C VAL A 67 4.73 15.41 17.06
N ILE A 68 4.91 16.68 16.66
CA ILE A 68 5.19 17.03 15.25
C ILE A 68 6.52 16.43 14.80
N ARG A 69 7.60 16.64 15.57
CA ARG A 69 8.92 16.07 15.27
C ARG A 69 8.87 14.54 15.25
N GLY A 70 8.12 13.96 16.18
CA GLY A 70 7.84 12.53 16.23
C GLY A 70 7.12 11.99 14.99
N ALA A 71 6.09 12.69 14.53
CA ALA A 71 5.35 12.34 13.33
C ALA A 71 6.25 12.43 12.09
N VAL A 72 7.08 13.48 11.96
CA VAL A 72 8.05 13.61 10.86
C VAL A 72 9.04 12.44 10.86
N ALA A 73 9.61 12.11 12.02
CA ALA A 73 10.52 10.97 12.15
C ALA A 73 9.84 9.66 11.75
N HIS A 74 8.63 9.42 12.26
CA HIS A 74 7.86 8.21 11.99
C HIS A 74 7.51 8.08 10.49
N LEU A 75 6.97 9.14 9.89
CA LEU A 75 6.63 9.19 8.47
C LEU A 75 7.86 8.95 7.57
N GLY A 76 9.00 9.54 7.92
CA GLY A 76 10.26 9.37 7.20
C GLY A 76 10.79 7.94 7.27
N VAL A 77 10.80 7.33 8.47
CA VAL A 77 11.20 5.93 8.66
C VAL A 77 10.26 4.98 7.91
N SER A 78 8.95 5.18 8.01
CA SER A 78 7.96 4.40 7.26
C SER A 78 8.16 4.53 5.75
N ALA A 79 8.46 5.72 5.24
CA ALA A 79 8.74 5.93 3.81
C ALA A 79 9.99 5.15 3.36
N CYS A 80 11.07 5.22 4.15
CA CYS A 80 12.29 4.46 3.92
C CYS A 80 12.00 2.95 3.80
N TRP A 81 11.26 2.39 4.76
CA TRP A 81 10.91 0.97 4.74
C TRP A 81 10.01 0.59 3.57
N VAL A 82 9.04 1.42 3.18
CA VAL A 82 8.24 1.14 1.98
C VAL A 82 9.09 1.09 0.72
N VAL A 83 10.09 1.96 0.57
CA VAL A 83 11.03 1.91 -0.56
C VAL A 83 11.82 0.59 -0.57
N VAL A 84 12.32 0.17 0.59
CA VAL A 84 13.03 -1.12 0.74
C VAL A 84 12.10 -2.29 0.39
N LEU A 85 10.89 -2.33 0.94
CA LEU A 85 9.92 -3.39 0.67
C LEU A 85 9.46 -3.41 -0.79
N ALA A 86 9.28 -2.25 -1.42
CA ALA A 86 8.99 -2.17 -2.85
C ALA A 86 10.14 -2.71 -3.69
N ALA A 87 11.40 -2.49 -3.28
CA ALA A 87 12.55 -3.07 -3.95
C ALA A 87 12.62 -4.60 -3.76
N VAL A 88 12.30 -5.11 -2.57
CA VAL A 88 12.21 -6.54 -2.26
C VAL A 88 11.09 -7.21 -3.05
N ASP A 89 9.91 -6.58 -3.16
CA ASP A 89 8.76 -7.07 -3.92
C ASP A 89 9.11 -7.35 -5.38
N ARG A 90 9.93 -6.49 -6.00
CA ARG A 90 10.38 -6.68 -7.40
C ARG A 90 11.08 -8.02 -7.61
N ARG A 91 11.74 -8.57 -6.59
CA ARG A 91 12.49 -9.83 -6.66
C ARG A 91 11.69 -11.01 -6.12
N TRP A 92 10.98 -10.83 -5.01
CA TRP A 92 10.41 -11.94 -4.25
C TRP A 92 8.88 -11.95 -4.18
N ARG A 93 8.21 -10.94 -4.74
CA ARG A 93 6.75 -10.75 -4.72
C ARG A 93 6.15 -10.90 -3.33
N LEU A 94 5.91 -9.76 -2.69
CA LEU A 94 5.32 -9.70 -1.36
C LEU A 94 3.79 -9.82 -1.46
N ASP A 95 3.22 -10.57 -0.53
CA ASP A 95 1.80 -10.58 -0.20
C ASP A 95 1.65 -10.23 1.28
N ALA A 96 0.43 -10.28 1.82
CA ALA A 96 0.20 -9.93 3.22
C ALA A 96 1.02 -10.81 4.21
N ARG A 97 1.20 -12.10 3.91
CA ARG A 97 1.92 -13.02 4.81
C ARG A 97 3.43 -12.76 4.77
N ARG A 98 4.00 -12.70 3.58
CA ARG A 98 5.43 -12.37 3.38
C ARG A 98 5.74 -10.95 3.85
N GLY A 99 4.79 -10.04 3.66
CA GLY A 99 4.82 -8.69 4.19
C GLY A 99 4.87 -8.68 5.71
N ALA A 100 4.02 -9.46 6.39
CA ALA A 100 4.05 -9.58 7.85
C ALA A 100 5.41 -10.10 8.36
N VAL A 101 5.97 -11.12 7.70
CA VAL A 101 7.32 -11.63 8.02
C VAL A 101 8.38 -10.54 7.84
N ALA A 102 8.32 -9.78 6.74
CA ALA A 102 9.21 -8.64 6.54
C ALA A 102 9.00 -7.57 7.63
N GLY A 103 7.76 -7.33 8.05
CA GLY A 103 7.41 -6.48 9.18
C GLY A 103 8.05 -6.94 10.49
N ALA A 104 8.06 -8.25 10.77
CA ALA A 104 8.76 -8.81 11.93
C ALA A 104 10.26 -8.52 11.88
N VAL A 105 10.88 -8.66 10.71
CA VAL A 105 12.30 -8.32 10.51
C VAL A 105 12.55 -6.84 10.76
N ILE A 106 11.65 -5.96 10.27
CA ILE A 106 11.73 -4.52 10.53
C ILE A 106 11.62 -4.24 12.03
N ALA A 107 10.69 -4.88 12.75
CA ALA A 107 10.56 -4.75 14.20
C ALA A 107 11.86 -5.11 14.93
N VAL A 108 12.55 -6.19 14.54
CA VAL A 108 13.86 -6.53 15.11
C VAL A 108 14.86 -5.40 14.87
N VAL A 109 14.96 -4.90 13.65
CA VAL A 109 15.89 -3.82 13.31
C VAL A 109 15.56 -2.54 14.08
N ASP A 110 14.32 -2.09 14.05
CA ASP A 110 13.91 -0.80 14.59
C ASP A 110 13.86 -0.81 16.13
N LEU A 111 13.38 -1.90 16.74
CA LEU A 111 13.16 -1.96 18.19
C LEU A 111 14.34 -2.53 18.96
N GLU A 112 15.01 -3.55 18.39
CA GLU A 112 16.05 -4.32 19.07
C GLU A 112 17.47 -3.98 18.60
N VAL A 113 17.66 -3.36 17.43
CA VAL A 113 18.98 -2.89 16.99
C VAL A 113 19.08 -1.38 17.16
N VAL A 114 18.24 -0.62 16.48
CA VAL A 114 18.24 0.85 16.50
C VAL A 114 17.70 1.35 17.83
N GLY A 115 16.57 0.81 18.27
CA GLY A 115 15.89 1.20 19.51
C GLY A 115 16.78 1.11 20.74
N ARG A 116 17.81 0.25 20.77
CA ARG A 116 18.76 0.16 21.90
C ARG A 116 19.44 1.49 22.23
N ARG A 117 19.61 2.37 21.24
CA ARG A 117 20.22 3.70 21.37
C ARG A 117 19.23 4.79 21.81
N PHE A 118 17.93 4.52 21.79
CA PHE A 118 16.88 5.49 22.09
C PHE A 118 16.06 5.03 23.30
N PRO A 119 16.40 5.47 24.53
CA PRO A 119 15.71 5.03 25.75
C PRO A 119 14.19 5.23 25.71
N ALA A 120 13.72 6.32 25.11
CA ALA A 120 12.29 6.59 24.95
C ALA A 120 11.57 5.51 24.11
N VAL A 121 12.21 5.01 23.05
CA VAL A 121 11.68 3.94 22.20
C VAL A 121 11.71 2.60 22.94
N ARG A 122 12.75 2.33 23.73
CA ARG A 122 12.85 1.10 24.55
C ARG A 122 11.77 1.01 25.63
N ALA A 123 11.31 2.14 26.13
CA ALA A 123 10.29 2.21 27.17
C ALA A 123 8.86 1.93 26.65
N LEU A 124 8.68 1.78 25.33
CA LEU A 124 7.39 1.41 24.75
C LEU A 124 7.07 -0.07 24.95
N HIS A 125 5.78 -0.38 25.05
CA HIS A 125 5.32 -1.77 25.17
C HIS A 125 5.67 -2.58 23.91
N ARG A 126 6.56 -3.57 24.05
CA ARG A 126 7.12 -4.30 22.90
C ARG A 126 6.06 -5.05 22.10
N GLY A 127 5.14 -5.75 22.75
CA GLY A 127 4.10 -6.52 22.05
C GLY A 127 3.25 -5.65 21.12
N ALA A 128 2.89 -4.44 21.57
CA ALA A 128 2.13 -3.50 20.75
C ALA A 128 2.95 -2.95 19.57
N GLN A 129 4.22 -2.61 19.81
CA GLN A 129 5.10 -2.12 18.74
C GLN A 129 5.39 -3.21 17.70
N TRP A 130 5.60 -4.46 18.11
CA TRP A 130 5.75 -5.59 17.19
C TRP A 130 4.49 -5.80 16.35
N ALA A 131 3.31 -5.71 16.96
CA ALA A 131 2.04 -5.80 16.24
C ALA A 131 1.89 -4.70 15.18
N ASP A 132 2.27 -3.45 15.50
CA ASP A 132 2.27 -2.35 14.54
C ASP A 132 3.16 -2.64 13.32
N HIS A 133 4.34 -3.22 13.54
CA HIS A 133 5.28 -3.58 12.46
C HIS A 133 4.80 -4.75 11.61
N LEU A 134 4.20 -5.78 12.22
CA LEU A 134 3.55 -6.87 11.51
C LEU A 134 2.42 -6.34 10.63
N ALA A 135 1.57 -5.47 11.18
CA ALA A 135 0.47 -4.84 10.46
C ALA A 135 0.98 -3.97 9.30
N PHE A 136 2.01 -3.14 9.55
CA PHE A 136 2.67 -2.33 8.53
C PHE A 136 3.15 -3.19 7.36
N GLY A 137 3.95 -4.22 7.64
CA GLY A 137 4.48 -5.10 6.61
C GLY A 137 3.38 -5.83 5.83
N ALA A 138 2.36 -6.34 6.54
CA ALA A 138 1.22 -7.01 5.91
C ALA A 138 0.45 -6.09 4.98
N LEU A 139 0.15 -4.86 5.40
CA LEU A 139 -0.55 -3.85 4.60
C LEU A 139 0.25 -3.48 3.36
N VAL A 140 1.55 -3.21 3.49
CA VAL A 140 2.42 -2.88 2.35
C VAL A 140 2.45 -4.04 1.36
N GLY A 141 2.65 -5.28 1.83
CA GLY A 141 2.64 -6.47 0.97
C GLY A 141 1.31 -6.66 0.24
N ALA A 142 0.18 -6.48 0.94
CA ALA A 142 -1.15 -6.58 0.34
C ALA A 142 -1.39 -5.52 -0.74
N VAL A 143 -1.01 -4.27 -0.50
CA VAL A 143 -1.20 -3.15 -1.43
C VAL A 143 -0.29 -3.28 -2.67
N LEU A 144 0.96 -3.70 -2.48
CA LEU A 144 1.86 -3.96 -3.60
C LEU A 144 1.34 -5.11 -4.48
N ARG A 145 0.72 -6.14 -3.88
CA ARG A 145 0.13 -7.26 -4.62
C ARG A 145 -1.13 -6.90 -5.40
N SER A 146 -2.10 -6.24 -4.76
CA SER A 146 -3.41 -5.94 -5.36
C SER A 146 -3.34 -5.05 -6.60
N THR A 147 -2.30 -4.22 -6.70
CA THR A 147 -2.08 -3.35 -7.87
C THR A 147 -1.36 -4.03 -9.04
N VAL A 148 -0.85 -5.26 -8.88
CA VAL A 148 -0.32 -6.10 -9.98
C VAL A 148 -1.48 -6.85 -10.65
N ASP A 149 -2.38 -7.42 -9.87
CA ASP A 149 -3.51 -8.20 -10.38
C ASP A 149 -4.49 -7.32 -11.20
N GLY A 150 -4.64 -6.04 -10.86
CA GLY A 150 -5.51 -5.09 -11.56
C GLY A 150 -4.95 -4.43 -12.85
N ARG A 151 -3.69 -4.67 -13.24
CA ARG A 151 -3.09 -4.03 -14.45
C ARG A 151 -2.47 -4.99 -15.48
N GLY A 152 -2.57 -6.31 -15.34
CA GLY A 152 -1.96 -7.19 -16.36
C GLY A 152 -1.90 -8.68 -16.08
N GLY A 153 -2.81 -9.24 -15.29
CA GLY A 153 -2.93 -10.69 -15.13
C GLY A 153 -4.18 -11.23 -15.80
N VAL A 154 -4.14 -11.54 -17.10
CA VAL A 154 -5.04 -12.59 -17.59
C VAL A 154 -4.60 -13.85 -16.88
N ARG A 155 -5.36 -14.28 -15.87
CA ARG A 155 -5.23 -15.62 -15.31
C ARG A 155 -5.63 -16.56 -16.45
N PRO A 156 -4.71 -17.32 -17.08
CA PRO A 156 -5.16 -18.31 -18.05
C PRO A 156 -6.14 -19.23 -17.31
N PRO A 157 -7.31 -19.53 -17.91
CA PRO A 157 -8.23 -20.48 -17.31
C PRO A 157 -7.47 -21.78 -17.03
N PRO A 158 -7.81 -22.53 -15.97
CA PRO A 158 -7.21 -23.83 -15.72
C PRO A 158 -7.29 -24.65 -17.00
N VAL A 159 -6.12 -25.03 -17.53
CA VAL A 159 -6.02 -25.89 -18.71
C VAL A 159 -6.54 -27.26 -18.30
N GLY A 160 -7.83 -27.45 -18.52
CA GLY A 160 -8.55 -28.57 -17.93
C GLY A 160 -9.96 -28.74 -18.45
N HIS A 161 -10.30 -28.24 -19.64
CA HIS A 161 -11.46 -28.72 -20.38
C HIS A 161 -11.15 -28.71 -21.88
N ARG A 162 -11.06 -29.92 -22.46
CA ARG A 162 -11.03 -30.14 -23.91
C ARG A 162 -12.27 -29.45 -24.50
N PRO A 163 -12.14 -28.56 -25.50
CA PRO A 163 -13.30 -28.09 -26.22
C PRO A 163 -13.91 -29.29 -26.97
N ARG A 164 -15.13 -29.68 -26.58
CA ARG A 164 -15.97 -30.52 -27.45
C ARG A 164 -16.11 -29.76 -28.77
N ARG A 165 -15.80 -30.44 -29.88
CA ARG A 165 -16.03 -29.96 -31.25
C ARG A 165 -17.42 -29.33 -31.34
N VAL A 166 -17.49 -28.01 -31.43
CA VAL A 166 -18.71 -27.34 -31.89
C VAL A 166 -18.70 -27.52 -33.40
N LEU A 167 -19.60 -28.37 -33.87
CA LEU A 167 -19.89 -28.59 -35.28
C LEU A 167 -20.26 -27.27 -35.93
N ALA A 168 -19.63 -27.01 -37.08
CA ALA A 168 -19.97 -25.93 -37.99
C ALA A 168 -21.42 -26.06 -38.48
N PHE A 169 -22.16 -24.95 -38.51
CA PHE A 169 -23.37 -24.75 -39.31
C PHE A 169 -23.32 -23.34 -39.95
N PRO A 170 -24.02 -23.10 -41.07
CA PRO A 170 -23.46 -22.43 -42.24
C PRO A 170 -23.89 -20.96 -42.36
N ARG A 171 -23.15 -20.27 -43.23
CA ARG A 171 -23.40 -18.93 -43.73
C ARG A 171 -24.85 -18.75 -44.22
N CYS A 172 -25.56 -17.75 -43.68
CA CYS A 172 -26.70 -17.12 -44.37
C CYS A 172 -26.25 -15.84 -45.07
N ARG A 173 -26.57 -15.77 -46.38
CA ARG A 173 -26.45 -14.61 -47.27
C ARG A 173 -27.70 -13.72 -47.18
N ALA A 174 -27.53 -12.49 -47.68
CA ALA A 174 -28.55 -11.50 -48.09
C ALA A 174 -29.27 -10.81 -46.90
N TRP A 175 -29.51 -9.49 -46.92
CA TRP A 175 -30.26 -8.74 -47.95
C TRP A 175 -29.73 -7.30 -48.17
N ARG A 176 -29.82 -6.89 -49.46
CA ARG A 176 -29.92 -5.57 -50.13
C ARG A 176 -29.26 -4.34 -49.52
#